data_AF-A0A9E5KVT4-F1
#
_entry.id   AF-A0A9E5KVT4-F1
#
_cell.length_a   1.000
_cell.length_b   1.000
_cell.length_c   1.000
_cell.angle_alpha   90.00
_cell.angle_beta   90.00
_cell.angle_gamma   90.00
#
_symmetry.space_group_name_H-M   'P 1'
#
loop_
_entity.id
_entity.type
_entity.pdbx_description
1 polymer ?
#
loop_
_entity_poly.entity_id
_entity_poly.type
_entity_poly.pdbx_seq_one_letter_code
_entity_poly.pdbx_strand_id
1 'polypeptide(L)' 'MISNTPAFVLEYALLQENLQKIKELQNRLPVSFLFALKGFAMHAVFDEIASCAVGATAS' A
#
# COMPACT_ATOMS: atom_id res chain seq x y z
N MET A 1 33.51 -4.43 10.14
CA MET A 1 32.44 -3.47 9.77
C MET A 1 31.27 -4.27 9.23
N ILE A 2 30.10 -4.17 9.84
CA ILE A 2 28.87 -4.74 9.28
C ILE A 2 28.42 -3.74 8.21
N SER A 3 28.60 -4.07 6.93
CA SER A 3 28.32 -3.16 5.82
C SER A 3 26.82 -3.04 5.53
N ASN A 4 26.04 -4.07 5.86
CA ASN A 4 24.59 -4.11 5.65
C ASN A 4 23.89 -4.59 6.92
N THR A 5 23.06 -3.74 7.49
CA THR A 5 22.11 -4.13 8.53
C THR A 5 20.89 -4.78 7.89
N PRO A 6 20.29 -5.82 8.49
CA PRO A 6 19.02 -6.33 8.03
C PRO A 6 17.97 -5.21 8.10
N ALA A 7 17.31 -4.96 6.96
CA ALA A 7 16.26 -3.97 6.84
C ALA A 7 15.20 -4.48 5.85
N PHE A 8 13.94 -4.18 6.12
CA PHE A 8 12.88 -4.35 5.13
C PHE A 8 12.94 -3.17 4.16
N VAL A 9 13.19 -3.45 2.88
CA VAL A 9 13.25 -2.44 1.83
C VAL A 9 12.01 -2.57 0.97
N LEU A 10 11.25 -1.49 0.84
CA LEU A 10 10.08 -1.43 -0.01
C LEU A 10 10.48 -0.90 -1.39
N GLU A 11 10.15 -1.64 -2.44
CA GLU A 11 10.32 -1.18 -3.82
C GLU A 11 9.20 -0.20 -4.19
N TYR A 12 9.50 1.09 -4.12
CA TYR A 12 8.50 2.15 -4.28
C TYR A 12 7.81 2.13 -5.66
N ALA A 13 8.54 1.81 -6.72
CA ALA A 13 7.97 1.71 -8.07
C ALA A 13 6.90 0.59 -8.16
N LEU A 14 7.15 -0.56 -7.53
CA LEU A 14 6.20 -1.67 -7.49
C LEU A 14 4.98 -1.35 -6.62
N LEU A 15 5.16 -0.62 -5.52
CA LEU A 15 4.04 -0.10 -4.72
C LEU A 15 3.13 0.77 -5.58
N GLN A 16 3.70 1.73 -6.31
CA GLN A 16 2.94 2.66 -7.16
C GLN A 16 2.18 1.92 -8.27
N GLU A 17 2.80 0.94 -8.92
CA GLU A 17 2.14 0.11 -9.94
C GLU A 17 0.93 -0.66 -9.35
N ASN A 18 1.08 -1.22 -8.15
CA ASN A 18 -0.01 -1.94 -7.48
C ASN A 18 -1.17 -1.00 -7.11
N LEU A 19 -0.86 0.18 -6.55
CA LEU A 19 -1.89 1.17 -6.20
C LEU A 19 -2.62 1.68 -7.43
N GLN A 20 -1.91 1.90 -8.54
CA GLN A 20 -2.53 2.30 -9.80
C GLN A 20 -3.52 1.25 -10.31
N LYS A 21 -3.18 -0.04 -10.26
CA LYS A 21 -4.09 -1.13 -10.63
C LYS A 21 -5.33 -1.19 -9.75
N ILE A 22 -5.17 -1.02 -8.43
CA ILE A 22 -6.30 -0.99 -7.49
C ILE A 22 -7.22 0.19 -7.80
N LYS A 23 -6.66 1.38 -8.05
CA LYS A 23 -7.40 2.58 -8.42
C LYS A 23 -8.19 2.38 -9.71
N GLU A 24 -7.58 1.77 -10.72
CA GLU A 24 -8.25 1.43 -11.98
C GLU A 24 -9.42 0.47 -11.78
N LEU A 25 -9.25 -0.56 -10.95
CA LEU A 25 -10.33 -1.51 -10.64
C LEU A 25 -11.47 -0.84 -9.88
N GLN A 26 -11.17 0.00 -8.90
CA GLN A 26 -12.17 0.76 -8.15
C GLN A 26 -12.98 1.70 -9.03
N ASN A 27 -12.38 2.28 -10.07
CA ASN A 27 -13.09 3.13 -11.02
C ASN A 27 -13.99 2.34 -11.98
N ARG A 28 -13.67 1.08 -12.24
CA ARG A 28 -14.35 0.23 -13.25
C ARG A 28 -15.45 -0.65 -12.67
N LEU A 29 -15.39 -0.94 -11.37
CA LEU A 29 -16.26 -1.89 -10.69
C LEU A 29 -17.00 -1.17 -9.55
N PRO A 30 -18.25 -1.53 -9.24
CA PRO A 30 -18.99 -0.96 -8.13
C PRO A 30 -18.54 -1.57 -6.79
N VAL A 31 -17.24 -1.48 -6.49
CA VAL A 31 -16.61 -2.05 -5.29
C VAL A 31 -15.73 -1.00 -4.61
N SER A 32 -15.40 -1.25 -3.34
CA SER A 32 -14.50 -0.39 -2.56
C SER A 32 -13.38 -1.24 -1.98
N PHE A 33 -12.15 -0.77 -2.16
CA PHE A 33 -10.97 -1.42 -1.58
C PHE A 33 -10.62 -0.78 -0.24
N LEU A 34 -10.49 -1.62 0.78
CA LEU A 34 -10.04 -1.22 2.11
C LEU A 34 -8.62 -1.70 2.33
N PHE A 35 -7.82 -0.86 2.98
CA PHE A 35 -6.46 -1.21 3.37
C PHE A 35 -6.44 -1.98 4.70
N ALA A 36 -5.90 -3.20 4.69
CA ALA A 36 -5.83 -4.05 5.89
C ALA A 36 -4.53 -3.83 6.66
N LEU A 37 -4.59 -3.11 7.77
CA LEU A 37 -3.43 -2.73 8.59
C LEU A 37 -2.72 -3.91 9.25
N LYS A 38 -3.42 -5.04 9.43
CA LYS A 38 -2.83 -6.26 9.99
C LYS A 38 -1.75 -6.88 9.12
N GLY A 39 -1.80 -6.63 7.81
CA GLY A 39 -0.87 -7.23 6.83
C GLY A 39 0.21 -6.26 6.35
N PHE A 40 -0.06 -4.95 6.38
CA PHE A 40 0.89 -3.93 5.97
C PHE A 40 0.60 -2.64 6.76
N ALA A 41 1.61 -2.08 7.41
CA ALA A 41 1.47 -0.88 8.24
C ALA A 41 2.74 0.00 8.17
N MET A 42 3.38 0.06 7.01
CA MET A 42 4.53 0.93 6.80
C MET A 42 4.08 2.38 6.70
N HIS A 43 4.07 3.09 7.84
CA HIS A 43 3.56 4.46 7.96
C HIS A 43 4.13 5.43 6.92
N ALA A 44 5.38 5.23 6.52
CA ALA A 44 6.07 6.07 5.53
C ALA A 44 5.38 6.14 4.16
N VAL A 45 4.46 5.22 3.85
CA VAL A 45 3.72 5.18 2.58
C VAL A 45 2.19 5.25 2.74
N PHE A 46 1.71 5.76 3.87
CA PHE A 46 0.27 5.84 4.13
C PHE A 46 -0.44 6.88 3.24
N ASP A 47 0.23 7.95 2.85
CA ASP A 47 -0.35 8.98 1.96
C ASP A 47 -0.64 8.40 0.57
N GLU A 48 0.28 7.59 0.05
CA GLU A 48 0.15 6.86 -1.21
C GLU A 48 -1.00 5.87 -1.15
N ILE A 49 -1.11 5.10 -0.07
CA ILE A 49 -2.20 4.14 0.13
C ILE A 49 -3.54 4.86 0.25
N ALA A 50 -3.61 5.95 1.03
CA ALA A 50 -4.82 6.75 1.22
C ALA A 50 -5.29 7.42 -0.09
N SER A 51 -4.39 7.67 -1.04
CA SER A 51 -4.75 8.18 -2.37
C SER A 51 -5.54 7.18 -3.23
N CYS A 52 -5.56 5.91 -2.83
CA CYS A 52 -6.19 4.80 -3.57
C CYS A 52 -7.30 4.09 -2.78
N ALA A 53 -7.08 3.78 -1.50
CA ALA A 53 -8.03 3.05 -0.67
C ALA A 53 -9.09 3.99 -0.09
N VAL A 54 -10.33 3.50 0.04
CA VAL A 54 -11.45 4.30 0.57
C VAL A 54 -11.48 4.35 2.10
N GLY A 55 -10.61 3.56 2.75
CA GLY A 55 -10.49 3.48 4.20
C GLY A 55 -9.54 2.35 4.60
N ALA A 56 -9.40 2.14 5.90
CA ALA A 56 -8.56 1.10 6.47
C ALA A 56 -9.30 0.28 7.54
N THR A 57 -8.88 -0.97 7.75
CA THR A 57 -9.39 -1.87 8.80
C THR A 57 -8.24 -2.50 9.59
N ALA A 58 -8.45 -2.66 10.89
CA ALA A 58 -7.49 -3.23 11.85
C ALA A 58 -8.07 -4.44 12.63
N SER A 59 -8.98 -5.19 11.99
CA SER A 59 -9.68 -6.37 12.55
C SER A 59 -8.89 -7.67 12.46
#